data_AF-A0A9D6LHY0-F1
#
_entry.id   AF-A0A9D6LHY0-F1
#
_cell.length_a   1.000
_cell.length_b   1.000
_cell.length_c   1.000
_cell.angle_alpha   90.00
_cell.angle_beta   90.00
_cell.angle_gamma   90.00
#
_symmetry.space_group_name_H-M   'P 1'
#
loop_
_entity.id
_entity.type
_entity.pdbx_description
1 polymer ?
#
loop_
_entity_poly.entity_id
_entity_poly.type
_entity_poly.pdbx_seq_one_letter_code
_entity_poly.pdbx_strand_id
1 'polypeptide(L)'
;MKNIQRLLVGCVLMTGLSLPAWAANISKDDYYAAKARAEADLKVEKQKCDSLSGNAKDVCVAQAEGAHKVAIANAEAQYKGTESEAYDARKTKIDADYKVAKERCDDFSGNKKDVCLKEAKAAKVKSEQDAKLARKQEESDGNNKAMNDARHEAANATNDANYKLEKEKCDQYSGDVKDRCIARAKSLYHK
;
A
#
# COMPACT_ATOMS: atom_id res chain seq x y z
N MET A 1 -34.05 -23.70 21.47
CA MET A 1 -34.19 -24.70 20.38
C MET A 1 -33.11 -24.38 19.36
N LYS A 2 -32.00 -25.15 19.42
CA LYS A 2 -31.46 -26.01 18.33
C LYS A 2 -30.93 -25.22 17.12
N ASN A 3 -29.73 -25.42 16.60
CA ASN A 3 -28.65 -26.34 16.91
C ASN A 3 -27.40 -25.85 16.18
N ILE A 4 -26.27 -26.05 16.84
CA ILE A 4 -24.93 -26.10 16.25
C ILE A 4 -24.91 -27.17 15.15
N GLN A 5 -24.43 -26.82 13.97
CA GLN A 5 -23.83 -27.81 13.07
C GLN A 5 -22.55 -27.24 12.48
N ARG A 6 -21.47 -27.51 13.22
CA ARG A 6 -20.12 -27.60 12.68
C ARG A 6 -20.14 -28.65 11.57
N LEU A 7 -19.85 -28.23 10.35
CA LEU A 7 -19.49 -29.15 9.27
C LEU A 7 -17.99 -28.98 9.02
N LEU A 8 -17.25 -29.89 9.66
CA LEU A 8 -15.92 -30.30 9.21
C LEU A 8 -16.12 -31.14 7.94
N VAL A 9 -15.69 -30.60 6.80
CA VAL A 9 -15.40 -31.33 5.56
C VAL A 9 -14.09 -30.69 5.11
N GLY A 10 -12.93 -31.31 5.30
CA GLY A 10 -12.53 -32.56 4.66
C GLY A 10 -11.20 -32.22 3.99
N CYS A 11 -10.13 -32.23 4.79
CA CYS A 11 -8.77 -32.03 4.34
C CYS A 11 -8.39 -33.23 3.45
N VAL A 12 -8.51 -33.07 2.14
CA VAL A 12 -7.91 -33.99 1.17
C VAL A 12 -6.52 -33.45 0.87
N LEU A 13 -5.53 -33.97 1.59
CA LEU A 13 -4.12 -33.88 1.27
C LEU A 13 -3.86 -34.71 0.00
N MET A 14 -3.97 -34.08 -1.16
CA MET A 14 -3.25 -34.55 -2.36
C MET A 14 -1.85 -33.95 -2.32
N THR A 15 -0.91 -34.70 -1.74
CA THR A 15 0.52 -34.46 -1.92
C THR A 15 0.91 -34.84 -3.34
N GLY A 16 0.62 -33.96 -4.30
CA GLY A 16 1.31 -33.93 -5.58
C GLY A 16 2.67 -33.23 -5.39
N LEU A 17 3.73 -33.73 -6.02
CA LEU A 17 5.04 -33.10 -6.01
C LEU A 17 4.92 -31.63 -6.45
N SER A 18 4.91 -30.71 -5.49
CA SER A 18 5.29 -29.33 -5.74
C SER A 18 6.80 -29.33 -5.90
N LEU A 19 7.27 -29.61 -7.13
CA LEU A 19 8.51 -28.99 -7.57
C LEU A 19 8.39 -27.51 -7.19
N PRO A 20 9.42 -26.88 -6.59
CA PRO A 20 9.42 -25.43 -6.48
C PRO A 20 9.18 -24.94 -7.91
N ALA A 21 8.04 -24.30 -8.16
CA ALA A 21 7.89 -23.53 -9.38
C ALA A 21 8.89 -22.40 -9.19
N TRP A 22 10.12 -22.61 -9.67
CA TRP A 22 11.01 -21.52 -10.00
C TRP A 22 10.15 -20.65 -10.90
N ALA A 23 9.70 -19.49 -10.40
CA ALA A 23 9.08 -18.49 -11.24
C ALA A 23 10.18 -18.04 -12.19
N ALA A 24 10.37 -18.79 -13.27
CA ALA A 24 11.26 -18.42 -14.34
C ALA A 24 10.76 -17.06 -14.82
N ASN A 25 11.70 -16.14 -15.03
CA ASN A 25 11.38 -14.84 -15.58
C ASN A 25 10.54 -15.03 -16.84
N ILE A 26 9.51 -14.19 -17.01
CA ILE A 26 8.65 -14.30 -18.19
C ILE A 26 9.45 -13.97 -19.45
N SER A 27 9.02 -14.50 -20.59
CA SER A 27 9.66 -14.17 -21.86
C SER A 27 9.45 -12.70 -22.22
N LYS A 28 10.28 -12.18 -23.16
CA LYS A 28 10.10 -10.82 -23.69
C LYS A 28 8.73 -10.66 -24.38
N ASP A 29 8.25 -11.72 -25.03
CA ASP A 29 6.94 -11.74 -25.70
C ASP A 29 5.81 -11.69 -24.66
N ASP A 30 5.92 -12.46 -23.57
CA ASP A 30 4.96 -12.41 -22.46
C ASP A 30 4.95 -11.04 -21.78
N TYR A 31 6.11 -10.40 -21.62
CA TYR A 31 6.22 -9.04 -21.10
C TYR A 31 5.46 -8.03 -21.97
N TYR A 32 5.67 -8.03 -23.29
CA TYR A 32 4.94 -7.15 -24.19
C TYR A 32 3.45 -7.48 -24.24
N ALA A 33 3.08 -8.75 -24.19
CA ALA A 33 1.68 -9.17 -24.11
C ALA A 33 1.02 -8.67 -22.82
N ALA A 34 1.72 -8.73 -21.68
CA ALA A 34 1.23 -8.19 -20.41
C ALA A 34 1.04 -6.67 -20.45
N LYS A 35 1.97 -5.93 -21.07
CA LYS A 35 1.82 -4.47 -21.28
C LYS A 35 0.65 -4.13 -22.18
N ALA A 36 0.51 -4.82 -23.31
CA ALA A 36 -0.60 -4.60 -24.23
C ALA A 36 -1.96 -4.89 -23.56
N ARG A 37 -2.04 -5.94 -22.73
CA ARG A 37 -3.24 -6.24 -21.91
C ARG A 37 -3.50 -5.11 -20.92
N ALA A 38 -2.50 -4.67 -20.17
CA ALA A 38 -2.66 -3.56 -19.22
C ALA A 38 -3.18 -2.28 -19.91
N GLU A 39 -2.66 -1.93 -21.08
CA GLU A 39 -3.12 -0.77 -21.86
C GLU A 39 -4.57 -0.92 -22.35
N ALA A 40 -4.97 -2.13 -22.75
CA ALA A 40 -6.34 -2.43 -23.13
C ALA A 40 -7.29 -2.32 -21.92
N ASP A 41 -6.90 -2.91 -20.79
CA ASP A 41 -7.64 -2.84 -19.53
C ASP A 41 -7.78 -1.39 -19.07
N LEU A 42 -6.72 -0.57 -19.14
CA LEU A 42 -6.81 0.86 -18.81
C LEU A 42 -7.89 1.59 -19.61
N LYS A 43 -7.97 1.32 -20.92
CA LYS A 43 -8.98 1.95 -21.78
C LYS A 43 -10.38 1.53 -21.35
N VAL A 44 -10.60 0.24 -21.12
CA VAL A 44 -11.89 -0.31 -20.67
C VAL A 44 -12.29 0.23 -19.30
N GLU A 45 -11.37 0.24 -18.34
CA GLU A 45 -11.64 0.74 -16.99
C GLU A 45 -11.91 2.25 -16.99
N LYS A 46 -11.17 3.06 -17.77
CA LYS A 46 -11.47 4.51 -17.89
C LYS A 46 -12.83 4.76 -18.54
N GLN A 47 -13.23 3.95 -19.52
CA GLN A 47 -14.58 4.03 -20.11
C GLN A 47 -15.68 3.72 -19.10
N LYS A 48 -15.48 2.73 -18.21
CA LYS A 48 -16.44 2.45 -17.13
C LYS A 48 -16.64 3.67 -16.21
N CYS A 49 -15.59 4.45 -15.98
CA CYS A 49 -15.65 5.68 -15.20
C CYS A 49 -16.44 6.81 -15.88
N ASP A 50 -16.75 6.74 -17.18
CA ASP A 50 -17.46 7.83 -17.88
C ASP A 50 -18.91 8.02 -17.44
N SER A 51 -19.49 6.98 -16.85
CA SER A 51 -20.82 7.04 -16.23
C SER A 51 -20.83 7.80 -14.88
N LEU A 52 -19.67 8.11 -14.32
CA LEU A 52 -19.52 8.79 -13.05
C LEU A 52 -19.27 10.30 -13.25
N SER A 53 -19.41 11.08 -12.18
CA SER A 53 -19.14 12.52 -12.19
C SER A 53 -18.52 12.97 -10.86
N GLY A 54 -17.82 14.11 -10.89
CA GLY A 54 -17.16 14.68 -9.71
C GLY A 54 -16.10 13.73 -9.13
N ASN A 55 -15.90 13.78 -7.82
CA ASN A 55 -14.87 13.00 -7.15
C ASN A 55 -14.99 11.49 -7.38
N ALA A 56 -16.21 10.97 -7.51
CA ALA A 56 -16.41 9.55 -7.82
C ALA A 56 -15.76 9.16 -9.17
N LYS A 57 -15.80 10.04 -10.17
CA LYS A 57 -15.09 9.84 -11.44
C LYS A 57 -13.58 9.92 -11.24
N ASP A 58 -13.09 10.90 -10.48
CA ASP A 58 -11.67 11.10 -10.25
C ASP A 58 -11.03 9.91 -9.52
N VAL A 59 -11.68 9.41 -8.48
CA VAL A 59 -11.29 8.18 -7.76
C VAL A 59 -11.27 6.99 -8.72
N CYS A 60 -12.30 6.81 -9.55
CA CYS A 60 -12.37 5.71 -10.51
C CYS A 60 -11.22 5.77 -11.52
N VAL A 61 -10.95 6.95 -12.09
CA VAL A 61 -9.85 7.15 -13.04
C VAL A 61 -8.49 6.92 -12.36
N ALA A 62 -8.29 7.39 -11.13
CA ALA A 62 -7.07 7.16 -10.38
C ALA A 62 -6.85 5.67 -10.08
N GLN A 63 -7.91 4.91 -9.79
CA GLN A 63 -7.85 3.46 -9.61
C GLN A 63 -7.45 2.75 -10.90
N ALA A 64 -8.06 3.10 -12.03
CA ALA A 64 -7.72 2.54 -13.34
C ALA A 64 -6.25 2.82 -13.72
N GLU A 65 -5.80 4.07 -13.57
CA GLU A 65 -4.42 4.47 -13.86
C GLU A 65 -3.43 3.81 -12.90
N GLY A 66 -3.79 3.66 -11.63
CA GLY A 66 -3.00 2.97 -10.62
C GLY A 66 -2.82 1.49 -10.96
N ALA A 67 -3.91 0.79 -11.25
CA ALA A 67 -3.90 -0.62 -11.64
C ALA A 67 -3.04 -0.85 -12.88
N HIS A 68 -3.18 0.01 -13.90
CA HIS A 68 -2.33 -0.02 -15.09
C HIS A 68 -0.84 0.10 -14.78
N LYS A 69 -0.44 1.10 -13.99
CA LYS A 69 0.96 1.30 -13.60
C LYS A 69 1.51 0.11 -12.83
N VAL A 70 0.73 -0.44 -11.90
CA VAL A 70 1.10 -1.62 -11.12
C VAL A 70 1.24 -2.85 -12.01
N ALA A 71 0.34 -3.06 -12.97
CA ALA A 71 0.42 -4.17 -13.91
C ALA A 71 1.70 -4.10 -14.76
N ILE A 72 2.06 -2.92 -15.27
CA ILE A 72 3.31 -2.71 -16.01
C ILE A 72 4.53 -2.97 -15.12
N ALA A 73 4.55 -2.43 -13.91
CA ALA A 73 5.68 -2.61 -13.00
C ALA A 73 5.85 -4.08 -12.56
N ASN A 74 4.74 -4.80 -12.33
CA ASN A 74 4.77 -6.24 -12.04
C ASN A 74 5.26 -7.06 -13.25
N ALA A 75 4.89 -6.68 -14.47
CA ALA A 75 5.37 -7.34 -15.69
C ALA A 75 6.88 -7.11 -15.86
N GLU A 76 7.35 -5.88 -15.62
CA GLU A 76 8.79 -5.54 -15.64
C GLU A 76 9.58 -6.34 -14.60
N ALA A 77 9.06 -6.43 -13.36
CA ALA A 77 9.67 -7.22 -12.29
C ALA A 77 9.74 -8.71 -12.64
N GLN A 78 8.70 -9.28 -13.23
CA GLN A 78 8.70 -10.67 -13.68
C GLN A 78 9.63 -10.91 -14.88
N TYR A 79 9.78 -9.93 -15.77
CA TYR A 79 10.65 -10.06 -16.95
C TYR A 79 12.13 -10.00 -16.57
N LYS A 80 12.49 -9.10 -15.67
CA LYS A 80 13.89 -8.94 -15.22
C LYS A 80 14.28 -9.90 -14.10
N GLY A 81 13.35 -10.24 -13.21
CA GLY A 81 13.59 -11.17 -12.10
C GLY A 81 14.54 -10.65 -11.03
N THR A 82 14.69 -9.33 -10.92
CA THR A 82 15.61 -8.69 -9.96
C THR A 82 14.83 -8.16 -8.76
N GLU A 83 15.44 -8.23 -7.58
CA GLU A 83 14.81 -7.74 -6.34
C GLU A 83 14.62 -6.21 -6.35
N SER A 84 15.47 -5.48 -7.07
CA SER A 84 15.29 -4.03 -7.28
C SER A 84 13.97 -3.74 -8.00
N GLU A 85 13.63 -4.51 -9.03
CA GLU A 85 12.42 -4.31 -9.82
C GLU A 85 11.19 -4.79 -9.08
N ALA A 86 11.29 -5.88 -8.30
CA ALA A 86 10.24 -6.29 -7.38
C ALA A 86 9.96 -5.19 -6.33
N TYR A 87 11.01 -4.56 -5.81
CA TYR A 87 10.88 -3.42 -4.90
C TYR A 87 10.25 -2.18 -5.57
N ASP A 88 10.63 -1.86 -6.81
CA ASP A 88 10.02 -0.75 -7.55
C ASP A 88 8.56 -1.03 -7.92
N ALA A 89 8.19 -2.27 -8.19
CA ALA A 89 6.79 -2.66 -8.36
C ALA A 89 5.98 -2.48 -7.06
N ARG A 90 6.54 -2.88 -5.91
CA ARG A 90 5.93 -2.62 -4.59
C ARG A 90 5.75 -1.12 -4.33
N LYS A 91 6.76 -0.29 -4.65
CA LYS A 91 6.65 1.18 -4.54
C LYS A 91 5.58 1.75 -5.46
N THR A 92 5.53 1.30 -6.71
CA THR A 92 4.50 1.73 -7.67
C THR A 92 3.10 1.46 -7.16
N LYS A 93 2.90 0.30 -6.51
CA LYS A 93 1.63 -0.02 -5.84
C LYS A 93 1.32 0.93 -4.69
N ILE A 94 2.29 1.20 -3.82
CA ILE A 94 2.13 2.12 -2.69
C ILE A 94 1.77 3.54 -3.18
N ASP A 95 2.42 4.01 -4.25
CA ASP A 95 2.13 5.32 -4.84
C ASP A 95 0.75 5.36 -5.49
N ALA A 96 0.32 4.28 -6.16
CA ALA A 96 -1.02 4.15 -6.72
C ALA A 96 -2.09 4.18 -5.62
N ASP A 97 -1.92 3.39 -4.56
CA ASP A 97 -2.83 3.34 -3.42
C ASP A 97 -2.93 4.70 -2.72
N TYR A 98 -1.80 5.40 -2.56
CA TYR A 98 -1.77 6.76 -2.02
C TYR A 98 -2.47 7.78 -2.91
N LYS A 99 -2.30 7.70 -4.25
CA LYS A 99 -3.02 8.58 -5.18
C LYS A 99 -4.53 8.39 -5.04
N VAL A 100 -5.00 7.13 -5.06
CA VAL A 100 -6.43 6.82 -4.86
C VAL A 100 -6.94 7.34 -3.51
N ALA A 101 -6.17 7.17 -2.44
CA ALA A 101 -6.54 7.68 -1.12
C ALA A 101 -6.64 9.21 -1.10
N LYS A 102 -5.77 9.93 -1.82
CA LYS A 102 -5.84 11.39 -1.95
C LYS A 102 -7.12 11.84 -2.65
N GLU A 103 -7.46 11.25 -3.80
CA GLU A 103 -8.71 11.58 -4.51
C GLU A 103 -9.92 11.32 -3.58
N ARG A 104 -9.93 10.22 -2.83
CA ARG A 104 -11.00 9.96 -1.84
C ARG A 104 -11.09 11.03 -0.76
N CYS A 105 -9.98 11.69 -0.41
CA CYS A 105 -9.99 12.77 0.56
C CYS A 105 -10.57 14.08 -0.01
N ASP A 106 -10.69 14.21 -1.33
CA ASP A 106 -11.19 15.43 -1.97
C ASP A 106 -12.70 15.64 -1.77
N ASP A 107 -13.43 14.63 -1.31
CA ASP A 107 -14.82 14.74 -0.83
C ASP A 107 -14.95 15.52 0.49
N PHE A 108 -13.85 15.70 1.23
CA PHE A 108 -13.85 16.42 2.50
C PHE A 108 -13.37 17.87 2.33
N SER A 109 -13.63 18.70 3.35
CA SER A 109 -13.14 20.07 3.43
C SER A 109 -12.70 20.42 4.84
N GLY A 110 -11.89 21.48 4.96
CA GLY A 110 -11.30 21.93 6.23
C GLY A 110 -10.48 20.84 6.92
N ASN A 111 -10.46 20.85 8.25
CA ASN A 111 -9.67 19.91 9.06
C ASN A 111 -9.99 18.43 8.75
N LYS A 112 -11.22 18.09 8.34
CA LYS A 112 -11.54 16.71 7.93
C LYS A 112 -10.72 16.26 6.71
N LYS A 113 -10.51 17.15 5.74
CA LYS A 113 -9.66 16.89 4.58
C LYS A 113 -8.20 16.76 5.00
N ASP A 114 -7.73 17.67 5.84
CA ASP A 114 -6.34 17.66 6.32
C ASP A 114 -6.02 16.37 7.08
N VAL A 115 -6.90 15.95 7.99
CA VAL A 115 -6.80 14.66 8.69
C VAL A 115 -6.79 13.50 7.68
N CYS A 116 -7.72 13.45 6.73
CA CYS A 116 -7.75 12.39 5.71
C CYS A 116 -6.44 12.29 4.92
N LEU A 117 -5.89 13.42 4.47
CA LEU A 117 -4.62 13.46 3.73
C LEU A 117 -3.44 13.01 4.60
N LYS A 118 -3.43 13.34 5.90
CA LYS A 118 -2.42 12.86 6.84
C LYS A 118 -2.54 11.35 7.09
N GLU A 119 -3.75 10.80 7.15
CA GLU A 119 -3.99 9.35 7.27
C GLU A 119 -3.46 8.62 6.04
N ALA A 120 -3.79 9.10 4.83
CA ALA A 120 -3.27 8.56 3.59
C ALA A 120 -1.73 8.60 3.55
N LYS A 121 -1.13 9.71 3.98
CA LYS A 121 0.33 9.85 4.02
C LYS A 121 0.98 8.95 5.06
N ALA A 122 0.38 8.78 6.24
CA ALA A 122 0.88 7.88 7.27
C ALA A 122 0.83 6.41 6.80
N ALA A 123 -0.25 6.01 6.15
CA ALA A 123 -0.37 4.69 5.52
C ALA A 123 0.69 4.46 4.42
N LYS A 124 0.95 5.48 3.59
CA LYS A 124 2.02 5.44 2.58
C LYS A 124 3.39 5.24 3.21
N VAL A 125 3.74 6.08 4.20
CA VAL A 125 5.05 6.02 4.89
C VAL A 125 5.24 4.64 5.51
N LYS A 126 4.23 4.11 6.21
CA LYS A 126 4.29 2.77 6.80
C LYS A 126 4.56 1.71 5.73
N SER A 127 3.79 1.72 4.64
CA SER A 127 3.94 0.75 3.56
C SER A 127 5.31 0.83 2.87
N GLU A 128 5.86 2.04 2.71
CA GLU A 128 7.23 2.22 2.20
C GLU A 128 8.28 1.66 3.15
N GLN A 129 8.10 1.80 4.46
CA GLN A 129 9.02 1.22 5.43
C GLN A 129 8.91 -0.31 5.45
N ASP A 130 7.70 -0.86 5.42
CA ASP A 130 7.47 -2.31 5.36
C ASP A 130 8.11 -2.90 4.10
N ALA A 131 7.97 -2.24 2.94
CA ALA A 131 8.61 -2.65 1.69
C ALA A 131 10.14 -2.59 1.76
N LYS A 132 10.72 -1.59 2.44
CA LYS A 132 12.17 -1.47 2.68
C LYS A 132 12.68 -2.57 3.61
N LEU A 133 11.93 -2.88 4.66
CA LEU A 133 12.28 -3.95 5.60
C LEU A 133 12.22 -5.31 4.94
N ALA A 134 11.20 -5.58 4.12
CA ALA A 134 11.10 -6.82 3.35
C ALA A 134 12.32 -6.98 2.42
N ARG A 135 12.66 -5.95 1.65
CA ARG A 135 13.85 -5.97 0.78
C ARG A 135 15.14 -6.23 1.58
N LYS A 136 15.34 -5.50 2.68
CA LYS A 136 16.51 -5.70 3.55
C LYS A 136 16.58 -7.08 4.18
N GLN A 137 15.43 -7.71 4.45
CA GLN A 137 15.37 -9.05 5.00
C GLN A 137 15.80 -10.10 3.96
N GLU A 138 15.44 -9.91 2.69
CA GLU A 138 15.88 -10.75 1.59
C GLU A 138 17.37 -10.54 1.25
N GLU A 139 17.87 -9.31 1.40
CA GLU A 139 19.30 -8.96 1.29
C GLU A 139 20.13 -9.39 2.52
N SER A 140 19.50 -9.88 3.60
CA SER A 140 20.20 -10.09 4.87
C SER A 140 21.00 -11.40 4.89
N ASP A 141 22.33 -11.28 4.86
CA ASP A 141 23.27 -12.40 5.09
C ASP A 141 23.37 -12.84 6.58
N GLY A 142 22.34 -12.58 7.41
CA GLY A 142 22.33 -12.89 8.84
C GLY A 142 22.83 -11.76 9.77
N ASN A 143 23.05 -10.55 9.24
CA ASN A 143 23.42 -9.38 10.06
C ASN A 143 22.22 -8.77 10.80
N ASN A 144 22.03 -9.22 12.05
CA ASN A 144 20.98 -8.72 12.93
C ASN A 144 21.07 -7.22 13.24
N LYS A 145 22.27 -6.61 13.23
CA LYS A 145 22.43 -5.17 13.54
C LYS A 145 21.82 -4.29 12.45
N ALA A 146 22.17 -4.53 11.18
CA ALA A 146 21.66 -3.73 10.07
C ALA A 146 20.13 -3.83 9.93
N MET A 147 19.56 -5.01 10.21
CA MET A 147 18.12 -5.20 10.24
C MET A 147 17.46 -4.49 11.43
N ASN A 148 18.08 -4.52 12.61
CA ASN A 148 17.57 -3.79 13.78
C ASN A 148 17.63 -2.27 13.57
N ASP A 149 18.71 -1.74 13.01
CA ASP A 149 18.82 -0.32 12.66
C ASP A 149 17.71 0.08 11.67
N ALA A 150 17.47 -0.74 10.64
CA ALA A 150 16.38 -0.51 9.69
C ALA A 150 14.99 -0.55 10.35
N ARG A 151 14.76 -1.47 11.30
CA ARG A 151 13.51 -1.53 12.08
C ARG A 151 13.31 -0.29 12.94
N HIS A 152 14.38 0.21 13.57
CA HIS A 152 14.34 1.45 14.34
C HIS A 152 14.03 2.66 13.45
N GLU A 153 14.68 2.78 12.29
CA GLU A 153 14.38 3.82 11.31
C GLU A 153 12.93 3.77 10.82
N ALA A 154 12.46 2.56 10.48
CA ALA A 154 11.09 2.32 10.04
C ALA A 154 10.06 2.73 11.12
N ALA A 155 10.31 2.35 12.37
CA ALA A 155 9.48 2.73 13.51
C ALA A 155 9.48 4.25 13.73
N ASN A 156 10.65 4.89 13.67
CA ASN A 156 10.78 6.34 13.84
C ASN A 156 10.03 7.13 12.75
N ALA A 157 10.14 6.71 11.49
CA ALA A 157 9.43 7.31 10.37
C ALA A 157 7.91 7.12 10.49
N THR A 158 7.47 5.92 10.89
CA THR A 158 6.05 5.61 11.13
C THR A 158 5.49 6.45 12.29
N ASN A 159 6.22 6.55 13.40
CA ASN A 159 5.84 7.38 14.54
C ASN A 159 5.83 8.87 14.19
N ASP A 160 6.74 9.34 13.33
CA ASP A 160 6.71 10.72 12.83
C ASP A 160 5.46 11.03 12.02
N ALA A 161 5.09 10.14 11.09
CA ALA A 161 3.90 10.32 10.28
C ALA A 161 2.62 10.25 11.14
N ASN A 162 2.56 9.30 12.09
CA ASN A 162 1.43 9.16 12.99
C ASN A 162 1.31 10.32 13.99
N TYR A 163 2.43 10.85 14.49
CA TYR A 163 2.42 12.07 15.30
C TYR A 163 1.88 13.27 14.54
N LYS A 164 2.30 13.45 13.28
CA LYS A 164 1.79 14.53 12.41
C LYS A 164 0.28 14.38 12.16
N LEU A 165 -0.20 13.15 12.01
CA LEU A 165 -1.63 12.86 11.92
C LEU A 165 -2.36 13.19 13.22
N GLU A 166 -1.88 12.72 14.36
CA GLU A 166 -2.55 12.94 15.65
C GLU A 166 -2.56 14.42 16.03
N LYS A 167 -1.49 15.16 15.72
CA LYS A 167 -1.46 16.61 15.87
C LYS A 167 -2.55 17.29 15.05
N GLU A 168 -2.75 16.87 13.80
CA GLU A 168 -3.83 17.38 12.94
C GLU A 168 -5.22 17.07 13.53
N LYS A 169 -5.40 15.89 14.12
CA LYS A 169 -6.65 15.55 14.83
C LYS A 169 -6.89 16.42 16.05
N CYS A 170 -5.84 16.93 16.70
CA CYS A 170 -5.97 17.86 17.81
C CYS A 170 -6.44 19.25 17.39
N ASP A 171 -6.35 19.61 16.10
CA ASP A 171 -6.75 20.94 15.61
C ASP A 171 -8.27 21.17 15.64
N GLN A 172 -9.07 20.13 15.89
CA GLN A 172 -10.49 20.25 16.20
C GLN A 172 -10.77 20.89 17.58
N TYR A 173 -9.75 20.97 18.45
CA TYR A 173 -9.84 21.54 19.79
C TYR A 173 -9.20 22.93 19.86
N SER A 174 -9.44 23.65 20.95
CA SER A 174 -8.83 24.96 21.24
C SER A 174 -8.42 25.08 22.72
N GLY A 175 -7.55 26.06 23.01
CA GLY A 175 -7.03 26.33 24.37
C GLY A 175 -6.39 25.12 25.03
N ASP A 176 -6.53 25.01 26.35
CA ASP A 176 -5.91 23.95 27.16
C ASP A 176 -6.28 22.52 26.70
N VAL A 177 -7.45 22.34 26.08
CA VAL A 177 -7.88 21.04 25.54
C VAL A 177 -6.97 20.62 24.39
N LYS A 178 -6.65 21.54 23.48
CA LYS A 178 -5.73 21.30 22.37
C LYS A 178 -4.33 21.01 22.88
N ASP A 179 -3.86 21.78 23.87
CA ASP A 179 -2.52 21.61 24.43
C ASP A 179 -2.36 20.23 25.09
N ARG A 180 -3.37 19.78 25.86
CA ARG A 180 -3.39 18.42 26.42
C ARG A 180 -3.43 17.34 25.35
N CYS A 181 -4.18 17.56 24.26
CA CYS A 181 -4.22 16.63 23.12
C CYS A 181 -2.83 16.47 22.48
N ILE A 182 -2.15 17.59 22.19
CA ILE A 182 -0.81 17.58 21.59
C ILE A 182 0.22 16.96 22.54
N ALA A 183 0.15 17.25 23.84
CA ALA A 183 1.04 16.66 24.83
C ALA A 183 0.90 15.13 24.89
N ARG A 184 -0.34 14.62 24.83
CA ARG A 184 -0.60 13.18 24.72
C ARG A 184 -0.03 12.58 23.44
N ALA A 185 -0.21 13.25 22.29
CA ALA A 185 0.35 12.81 21.02
C ALA A 185 1.88 12.70 21.05
N LYS A 186 2.56 13.68 21.64
CA LYS A 186 4.03 13.64 21.82
C LYS A 186 4.47 12.44 22.65
N SER A 187 3.79 12.19 23.76
CA SER A 187 4.08 11.03 24.63
C SER A 187 3.85 9.70 23.91
N LEU A 188 2.74 9.56 23.17
CA LEU A 188 2.40 8.33 22.44
C LEU A 188 3.39 7.98 21.33
N TYR A 189 3.93 8.97 20.63
CA TYR A 189 4.80 8.76 19.46
C TYR A 189 6.27 9.06 19.72
N HIS A 190 6.64 9.31 20.97
CA HIS A 190 8.02 9.61 21.41
C HIS A 190 8.65 10.79 20.65
N LYS A 191 7.97 11.95 20.68
CA LYS A 191 8.35 13.19 19.98
C LYS A 191 8.60 14.36 20.92
#